data_AF-A0A7X8MSB0-F1
#
_entry.id   AF-A0A7X8MSB0-F1
#
_cell.length_a   1.000
_cell.length_b   1.000
_cell.length_c   1.000
_cell.angle_alpha   90.00
_cell.angle_beta   90.00
_cell.angle_gamma   90.00
#
_symmetry.space_group_name_H-M   'P 1'
#
loop_
_entity.id
_entity.type
_entity.pdbx_description
1 polymer ?
#
loop_
_entity_poly.entity_id
_entity_poly.type
_entity_poly.pdbx_seq_one_letter_code
_entity_poly.pdbx_strand_id
1 'polypeptide(L)'
;MDRSRYLNICLSFSASLSTLLLAAGTKGKRYAFSKALITPTLHTTAKTEAIYSPSAEIAHSITEKTIEVFSNLTQIDYLAMKAACLTEHFLSANEAQSKGFIDSVISDKCYSIKMMQITKRYKILKTLEGIWYDNIIKKLKSIGIIK
;
A
#
# COMPACT_ATOMS: atom_id res chain seq x y z
N MET A 1 6.51 -12.21 23.77
CA MET A 1 6.21 -12.61 22.37
C MET A 1 6.62 -11.45 21.47
N ASP A 2 7.69 -11.62 20.70
CA ASP A 2 8.00 -10.70 19.59
C ASP A 2 6.87 -10.88 18.56
N ARG A 3 5.87 -9.99 18.61
CA ARG A 3 4.76 -10.05 17.65
C ARG A 3 5.38 -9.77 16.28
N SER A 4 5.32 -10.75 15.37
CA SER A 4 5.76 -10.61 13.98
C SER A 4 5.36 -9.24 13.44
N ARG A 5 6.33 -8.44 13.03
CA ARG A 5 6.09 -7.05 12.61
C ARG A 5 5.57 -7.03 11.17
N TYR A 6 4.26 -6.92 11.00
CA TYR A 6 3.61 -6.82 9.69
C TYR A 6 3.84 -5.45 9.03
N LEU A 7 4.23 -5.46 7.75
CA LEU A 7 4.36 -4.30 6.88
C LEU A 7 3.21 -4.32 5.88
N ASN A 8 2.45 -3.23 5.83
CA ASN A 8 1.27 -3.12 4.99
C ASN A 8 1.41 -1.93 4.06
N ILE A 9 1.13 -2.14 2.77
CA ILE A 9 1.30 -1.11 1.74
C ILE A 9 0.05 -1.06 0.87
N CYS A 10 -0.54 0.12 0.75
CA CYS A 10 -1.56 0.41 -0.26
C CYS A 10 -0.88 0.87 -1.56
N LEU A 11 -1.07 0.11 -2.64
CA LEU A 11 -0.47 0.41 -3.94
C LEU A 11 -1.26 1.49 -4.70
N SER A 12 -2.59 1.36 -4.72
CA SER A 12 -3.46 2.23 -5.53
C SER A 12 -4.79 2.51 -4.85
N PHE A 13 -5.43 1.48 -4.28
CA PHE A 13 -6.73 1.63 -3.66
C PHE A 13 -6.88 0.71 -2.45
N SER A 14 -7.49 1.23 -1.39
CA SER A 14 -7.85 0.48 -0.19
C SER A 14 -9.25 0.90 0.25
N ALA A 15 -10.17 -0.06 0.34
CA ALA A 15 -11.56 0.17 0.72
C ALA A 15 -12.07 -0.85 1.74
N SER A 16 -12.97 -0.40 2.63
CA SER A 16 -13.65 -1.26 3.61
C SER A 16 -12.64 -2.07 4.45
N LEU A 17 -12.78 -3.39 4.51
CA LEU A 17 -11.91 -4.29 5.27
C LEU A 17 -10.44 -4.24 4.85
N SER A 18 -10.13 -3.90 3.59
CA SER A 18 -8.71 -3.74 3.19
C SER A 18 -8.06 -2.52 3.86
N THR A 19 -8.84 -1.46 4.13
CA THR A 19 -8.38 -0.29 4.89
C THR A 19 -8.21 -0.62 6.37
N LEU A 20 -9.04 -1.51 6.90
CA LEU A 20 -8.86 -2.04 8.26
C LEU A 20 -7.53 -2.80 8.37
N LEU A 21 -7.28 -3.71 7.42
CA LEU A 21 -6.03 -4.46 7.36
C LEU A 21 -4.84 -3.52 7.18
N LEU A 22 -4.94 -2.51 6.31
CA LEU A 22 -3.91 -1.49 6.15
C LEU A 22 -3.56 -0.80 7.49
N ALA A 23 -4.59 -0.36 8.22
CA ALA A 23 -4.44 0.31 9.52
C ALA A 23 -3.92 -0.63 10.62
N ALA A 24 -4.19 -1.94 10.51
CA ALA A 24 -3.74 -2.98 11.45
C ALA A 24 -2.26 -3.37 11.31
N GLY A 25 -1.56 -2.81 10.32
CA GLY A 25 -0.12 -3.00 10.18
C GLY A 25 0.64 -2.50 11.41
N THR A 26 1.88 -2.96 11.59
CA THR A 26 2.70 -2.51 12.74
C THR A 26 2.89 -1.00 12.65
N LYS A 27 2.63 -0.27 13.74
CA LYS A 27 2.86 1.19 13.80
C LYS A 27 4.28 1.54 13.36
N GLY A 28 4.41 2.53 12.49
CA GLY A 28 5.64 2.89 11.79
C GLY A 28 5.94 2.05 10.54
N LYS A 29 5.05 1.13 10.14
CA LYS A 29 5.22 0.25 8.96
C LYS A 29 3.97 0.19 8.06
N ARG A 30 3.09 1.19 8.14
CA ARG A 30 1.89 1.31 7.30
C ARG A 30 2.14 2.36 6.23
N TYR A 31 2.05 1.99 4.95
CA TYR A 31 2.42 2.86 3.85
C TYR A 31 1.33 2.94 2.78
N ALA A 32 1.32 4.04 2.02
CA ALA A 32 0.56 4.14 0.78
C ALA A 32 1.34 4.92 -0.27
N PHE A 33 1.17 4.60 -1.55
CA PHE A 33 1.70 5.44 -2.63
C PHE A 33 0.98 6.79 -2.69
N SER A 34 1.68 7.82 -3.15
CA SER A 34 1.20 9.22 -3.16
C SER A 34 -0.18 9.41 -3.80
N LYS A 35 -0.49 8.63 -4.83
CA LYS A 35 -1.76 8.66 -5.58
C LYS A 35 -2.77 7.61 -5.12
N ALA A 36 -2.49 6.90 -4.02
CA ALA A 36 -3.41 5.93 -3.50
C ALA A 36 -4.66 6.60 -2.93
N LEU A 37 -5.81 5.97 -3.17
CA LEU A 37 -7.10 6.36 -2.60
C LEU A 37 -7.47 5.38 -1.47
N ILE A 38 -7.86 5.92 -0.33
CA ILE A 38 -8.14 5.13 0.87
C ILE A 38 -9.53 5.50 1.39
N THR A 39 -10.36 4.51 1.70
CA THR A 39 -11.67 4.75 2.31
C THR A 39 -11.97 3.75 3.43
N PRO A 40 -12.42 4.21 4.62
CA PRO A 40 -12.91 3.33 5.67
C PRO A 40 -14.39 2.94 5.47
N THR A 41 -15.04 3.39 4.38
CA THR A 41 -16.46 3.16 4.12
C THR A 41 -16.79 1.66 4.16
N LEU A 42 -17.74 1.29 5.03
CA LEU A 42 -18.31 -0.04 5.14
C LEU A 42 -19.64 -0.06 4.38
N HIS A 43 -19.75 -0.94 3.39
CA HIS A 43 -20.99 -1.17 2.68
C HIS A 43 -21.82 -2.18 3.48
N THR A 44 -22.70 -1.66 4.34
CA THR A 44 -23.58 -2.49 5.16
C THR A 44 -25.00 -2.47 4.60
N THR A 45 -25.63 -3.64 4.51
CA THR A 45 -27.04 -3.79 4.12
C THR A 45 -28.02 -3.20 5.14
N ALA A 46 -27.55 -2.83 6.34
CA ALA A 46 -28.36 -2.21 7.40
C ALA A 46 -28.92 -0.82 7.06
N LYS A 47 -28.58 -0.24 5.90
CA LYS A 47 -29.00 1.11 5.49
C LYS A 47 -30.43 1.18 4.93
N THR A 48 -31.06 0.07 4.59
CA THR A 48 -32.35 0.09 3.89
C THR A 48 -33.27 -0.96 4.48
N GLU A 49 -34.20 -0.47 5.31
CA GLU A 49 -35.39 -1.16 5.82
C GLU A 49 -35.13 -2.23 6.90
N ALA A 50 -35.88 -2.07 7.99
CA ALA A 50 -35.82 -2.87 9.20
C ALA A 50 -36.35 -4.29 8.97
N ILE A 51 -35.60 -5.12 8.26
CA ILE A 51 -35.78 -6.57 8.35
C ILE A 51 -35.10 -7.01 9.65
N TYR A 52 -35.85 -6.97 10.75
CA TYR A 52 -35.46 -7.57 12.02
C TYR A 52 -35.33 -9.09 11.83
N SER A 53 -34.19 -9.51 11.33
CA SER A 53 -33.77 -10.89 11.27
C SER A 53 -32.55 -11.07 12.18
N PRO A 54 -32.36 -12.27 12.78
CA PRO A 54 -31.15 -12.56 13.53
C PRO A 54 -29.86 -12.30 12.72
N SER A 55 -29.90 -12.50 11.40
CA SER A 55 -28.77 -12.20 10.51
C SER A 55 -28.46 -10.70 10.42
N ALA A 56 -29.47 -9.82 10.44
CA ALA A 56 -29.27 -8.37 10.45
C ALA A 56 -28.65 -7.90 11.77
N GLU A 57 -29.09 -8.45 12.91
CA GLU A 57 -28.51 -8.16 14.22
C GLU A 57 -27.03 -8.59 14.31
N ILE A 58 -26.69 -9.78 13.79
CA ILE A 58 -25.31 -10.26 13.73
C ILE A 58 -24.46 -9.34 12.84
N ALA A 59 -24.94 -8.97 11.65
CA ALA A 59 -24.23 -8.07 10.74
C ALA A 59 -24.00 -6.68 11.36
N HIS A 60 -25.01 -6.17 12.08
CA HIS A 60 -24.89 -4.92 12.82
C HIS A 60 -23.81 -5.04 13.93
N SER A 61 -23.84 -6.10 14.74
CA SER A 61 -22.84 -6.34 15.79
C SER A 61 -21.42 -6.44 15.23
N ILE A 62 -21.23 -7.12 14.10
CA ILE A 62 -19.92 -7.22 13.43
C ILE A 62 -19.48 -5.85 12.92
N THR A 63 -20.39 -5.06 12.34
CA THR A 63 -20.10 -3.70 11.87
C THR A 63 -19.64 -2.81 13.01
N GLU A 64 -20.36 -2.80 14.12
CA GLU A 64 -20.03 -1.99 15.31
C GLU A 64 -18.65 -2.35 15.87
N LYS A 65 -18.36 -3.66 16.01
CA LYS A 65 -17.02 -4.13 16.41
C LYS A 65 -15.94 -3.74 15.41
N THR A 66 -16.24 -3.77 14.12
CA THR A 66 -15.29 -3.37 13.06
C THR A 66 -14.94 -1.89 13.19
N ILE A 67 -15.92 -1.03 13.46
CA ILE A 67 -15.74 0.41 13.68
C ILE A 67 -14.92 0.66 14.95
N GLU A 68 -15.18 -0.07 16.03
CA GLU A 68 -14.40 0.00 17.27
C GLU A 68 -12.91 -0.36 17.02
N VAL A 69 -12.65 -1.44 16.28
CA VAL A 69 -11.27 -1.82 15.91
C VAL A 69 -10.63 -0.73 15.04
N PHE A 70 -11.35 -0.16 14.07
CA PHE A 70 -10.86 0.96 13.28
C PHE A 70 -10.48 2.17 14.14
N SER A 71 -11.36 2.56 15.07
CA SER A 71 -11.14 3.66 16.01
C SER A 71 -9.86 3.42 16.83
N ASN A 72 -9.72 2.22 17.38
CA ASN A 72 -8.53 1.83 18.17
C ASN A 72 -7.23 1.85 17.34
N LEU A 73 -7.25 1.38 16.09
CA LEU A 73 -6.06 1.35 15.22
C LEU A 73 -5.63 2.73 14.74
N THR A 74 -6.58 3.65 14.56
CA THR A 74 -6.35 4.99 13.98
C THR A 74 -6.25 6.09 15.02
N GLN A 75 -6.74 5.85 16.24
CA GLN A 75 -6.91 6.84 17.30
C GLN A 75 -7.94 7.95 16.95
N ILE A 76 -8.81 7.70 15.98
CA ILE A 76 -9.97 8.55 15.67
C ILE A 76 -11.09 8.16 16.63
N ASP A 77 -11.81 9.15 17.19
CA ASP A 77 -12.97 8.91 18.04
C ASP A 77 -14.00 7.98 17.36
N TYR A 78 -14.65 7.12 18.15
CA TYR A 78 -15.58 6.12 17.64
C TYR A 78 -16.73 6.74 16.85
N LEU A 79 -17.32 7.86 17.29
CA LEU A 79 -18.44 8.49 16.57
C LEU A 79 -17.98 9.08 15.24
N ALA A 80 -16.80 9.69 15.21
CA ALA A 80 -16.20 10.21 13.99
C ALA A 80 -15.84 9.07 13.01
N MET A 81 -15.30 7.96 13.52
CA MET A 81 -15.02 6.77 12.70
C MET A 81 -16.31 6.14 12.17
N LYS A 82 -17.35 6.04 13.00
CA LYS A 82 -18.67 5.54 12.59
C LYS A 82 -19.24 6.37 11.44
N ALA A 83 -19.18 7.70 11.55
CA ALA A 83 -19.59 8.58 10.46
C ALA A 83 -18.76 8.34 9.18
N ALA A 84 -17.43 8.21 9.30
CA ALA A 84 -16.54 7.92 8.17
C ALA A 84 -16.77 6.53 7.54
N CYS A 85 -17.16 5.53 8.33
CA CYS A 85 -17.50 4.20 7.84
C CYS A 85 -18.89 4.15 7.18
N LEU A 86 -19.84 4.96 7.66
CA LEU A 86 -21.23 4.91 7.18
C LEU A 86 -21.53 5.95 6.10
N THR A 87 -20.67 6.92 5.86
CA THR A 87 -20.77 7.86 4.73
C THR A 87 -19.67 7.56 3.72
N GLU A 88 -19.96 7.71 2.43
CA GLU A 88 -18.92 7.55 1.42
C GLU A 88 -17.87 8.66 1.57
N HIS A 89 -16.65 8.28 1.94
CA HIS A 89 -15.57 9.22 2.16
C HIS A 89 -14.25 8.67 1.65
N PHE A 90 -13.64 9.35 0.69
CA PHE A 90 -12.32 9.03 0.17
C PHE A 90 -11.25 9.96 0.76
N LEU A 91 -10.10 9.38 1.07
CA LEU A 91 -8.91 10.05 1.55
C LEU A 91 -7.81 9.90 0.50
N SER A 92 -7.10 10.98 0.23
CA SER A 92 -5.77 10.91 -0.35
C SER A 92 -4.79 10.24 0.62
N ALA A 93 -3.64 9.78 0.12
CA ALA A 93 -2.59 9.20 0.96
C ALA A 93 -2.12 10.15 2.09
N ASN A 94 -2.04 11.46 1.83
CA ASN A 94 -1.65 12.45 2.83
C ASN A 94 -2.71 12.63 3.92
N GLU A 95 -4.00 12.66 3.55
CA GLU A 95 -5.10 12.72 4.53
C GLU A 95 -5.20 11.43 5.33
N ALA A 96 -4.96 10.27 4.71
CA ALA A 96 -4.91 8.99 5.40
C ALA A 96 -3.75 8.96 6.41
N GLN A 97 -2.61 9.56 6.09
CA GLN A 97 -1.50 9.71 7.02
C GLN A 97 -1.87 10.62 8.19
N SER A 98 -2.42 11.82 7.92
CA SER A 98 -2.77 12.78 8.96
C SER A 98 -3.86 12.26 9.91
N LYS A 99 -4.78 11.45 9.39
CA LYS A 99 -5.85 10.78 10.17
C LYS A 99 -5.41 9.46 10.84
N GLY A 100 -4.17 9.01 10.65
CA GLY A 100 -3.62 7.84 11.36
C GLY A 100 -3.91 6.47 10.75
N PHE A 101 -4.44 6.40 9.52
CA PHE A 101 -4.64 5.13 8.78
C PHE A 101 -3.32 4.51 8.30
N ILE A 102 -2.35 5.36 7.97
CA ILE A 102 -1.00 4.97 7.56
C ILE A 102 0.04 5.84 8.29
N ASP A 103 1.29 5.41 8.28
CA ASP A 103 2.40 6.13 8.91
C ASP A 103 3.18 6.98 7.91
N SER A 104 3.25 6.59 6.63
CA SER A 104 4.07 7.28 5.64
C SER A 104 3.59 7.14 4.20
N VAL A 105 3.75 8.21 3.43
CA VAL A 105 3.44 8.26 2.00
C VAL A 105 4.69 8.00 1.15
N ILE A 106 4.59 7.06 0.22
CA ILE A 106 5.64 6.75 -0.76
C ILE A 106 5.51 7.72 -1.92
N SER A 107 6.45 8.65 -2.04
CA SER A 107 6.47 9.66 -3.11
C SER A 107 6.97 9.10 -4.45
N ASP A 108 6.48 9.67 -5.54
CA ASP A 108 6.86 9.31 -6.92
C ASP A 108 8.37 9.49 -7.17
N LYS A 109 9.03 10.41 -6.44
CA LYS A 109 10.48 10.63 -6.52
C LYS A 109 11.29 9.40 -6.10
N CYS A 110 10.77 8.60 -5.17
CA CYS A 110 11.41 7.34 -4.77
C CYS A 110 11.43 6.34 -5.94
N TYR A 111 10.37 6.35 -6.77
CA TYR A 111 10.29 5.60 -8.02
C TYR A 111 11.32 6.11 -9.03
N SER A 112 11.42 7.43 -9.21
CA SER A 112 12.37 8.05 -10.13
C SER A 112 13.83 7.81 -9.75
N ILE A 113 14.17 7.86 -8.46
CA ILE A 113 15.54 7.63 -7.96
C ILE A 113 15.93 6.16 -8.16
N LYS A 114 15.06 5.21 -7.79
CA LYS A 114 15.35 3.78 -7.95
C LYS A 114 15.40 3.38 -9.43
N MET A 115 14.51 3.93 -10.26
CA MET A 115 14.57 3.75 -11.71
C MET A 115 15.84 4.38 -12.31
N MET A 116 16.20 5.61 -11.96
CA MET A 116 17.47 6.20 -12.42
C MET A 116 18.69 5.39 -12.01
N GLN A 117 18.72 4.84 -10.79
CA GLN A 117 19.81 3.97 -10.32
C GLN A 117 19.86 2.66 -11.11
N ILE A 118 18.70 2.02 -11.36
CA ILE A 118 18.59 0.80 -12.17
C ILE A 118 19.01 1.08 -13.62
N THR A 119 18.54 2.17 -14.23
CA THR A 119 18.88 2.53 -15.61
C THR A 119 20.37 2.89 -15.76
N LYS A 120 20.96 3.60 -14.78
CA LYS A 120 22.42 3.85 -14.75
C LYS A 120 23.20 2.55 -14.65
N ARG A 121 22.80 1.65 -13.74
CA ARG A 121 23.45 0.34 -13.56
C ARG A 121 23.31 -0.54 -14.80
N TYR A 122 22.14 -0.55 -15.44
CA TYR A 122 21.89 -1.26 -16.69
C TYR A 122 22.73 -0.71 -17.86
N LYS A 123 22.83 0.62 -18.01
CA LYS A 123 23.72 1.23 -19.01
C LYS A 123 25.18 0.85 -18.78
N ILE A 124 25.66 0.94 -17.54
CA ILE A 124 27.04 0.59 -17.17
C ILE A 124 27.33 -0.88 -17.47
N LEU A 125 26.44 -1.80 -17.09
CA LEU A 125 26.58 -3.23 -17.38
C LEU A 125 26.62 -3.50 -18.87
N LYS A 126 25.73 -2.88 -19.66
CA LYS A 126 25.70 -3.04 -21.12
C LYS A 126 26.97 -2.49 -21.79
N THR A 127 27.52 -1.38 -21.28
CA THR A 127 28.80 -0.83 -21.76
C THR A 127 29.98 -1.75 -21.40
N LEU A 128 30.01 -2.30 -20.18
CA LEU A 128 31.06 -3.22 -19.75
C LEU A 128 31.02 -4.55 -20.51
N GLU A 129 29.83 -5.10 -20.75
CA GLU A 129 29.65 -6.27 -21.61
C GLU A 129 30.13 -5.99 -23.03
N GLY A 130 29.74 -4.85 -23.62
CA GLY A 130 30.22 -4.44 -24.95
C GLY A 130 31.75 -4.37 -25.04
N ILE A 131 32.40 -3.71 -24.06
CA ILE A 131 33.87 -3.61 -23.98
C ILE A 131 34.51 -5.00 -23.81
N TRP A 132 33.90 -5.88 -23.01
CA TRP A 132 34.38 -7.24 -22.81
C TRP A 132 34.28 -8.08 -24.09
N TYR A 133 33.15 -8.00 -24.81
CA TYR A 133 32.98 -8.63 -26.13
C TYR A 133 33.99 -8.11 -27.15
N ASP A 134 34.19 -6.79 -27.24
CA ASP A 134 35.15 -6.18 -28.16
C ASP A 134 36.59 -6.64 -27.88
N ASN A 135 36.97 -6.78 -26.61
CA ASN A 135 38.28 -7.27 -26.21
C ASN A 135 38.48 -8.76 -26.55
N ILE A 136 37.43 -9.58 -26.40
CA ILE A 136 37.47 -10.98 -26.82
C ILE A 136 37.62 -11.07 -28.34
N ILE A 137 36.81 -10.33 -29.10
CA ILE A 137 36.90 -10.34 -30.57
C ILE A 137 38.28 -9.88 -31.04
N LYS A 138 38.86 -8.81 -30.46
CA LYS A 138 40.23 -8.38 -30.75
C LYS A 138 41.26 -9.48 -30.47
N LYS A 139 41.12 -10.17 -29.33
CA LYS A 139 42.05 -11.25 -28.98
C LYS A 139 41.91 -12.45 -29.93
N LEU A 140 40.69 -12.85 -30.25
CA LEU A 140 40.39 -13.93 -31.20
C LEU A 140 40.88 -13.61 -32.63
N LYS A 141 40.81 -12.34 -33.05
CA LYS A 141 41.42 -11.86 -34.30
C LYS A 141 42.95 -11.91 -34.27
N SER A 142 43.57 -11.49 -33.16
CA SER A 142 45.03 -11.49 -33.02
C SER A 142 45.66 -12.88 -33.09
N ILE A 143 44.90 -13.92 -32.72
CA ILE A 143 45.34 -15.32 -32.78
C ILE A 143 44.79 -16.06 -34.01
N GLY A 144 44.18 -15.34 -34.96
CA GLY A 144 43.74 -15.88 -36.25
C GLY A 144 42.51 -16.80 -36.21
N ILE A 145 41.78 -16.86 -35.09
CA ILE A 145 40.56 -17.69 -34.96
C ILE A 145 39.38 -17.06 -35.71
N ILE A 146 39.31 -15.73 -35.72
CA ILE A 146 38.28 -14.95 -36.44
C ILE A 146 39.01 -14.01 -37.40
N LYS A 147 38.51 -13.85 -38.64
CA LYS A 147 39.06 -12.90 -39.62
C LYS A 147 38.66 -11.45 -39.29
#